data_AF-F1W098-F1
#
_entry.id   AF-F1W098-F1
#
_cell.length_a   1.000
_cell.length_b   1.000
_cell.length_c   1.000
_cell.angle_alpha   90.00
_cell.angle_beta   90.00
_cell.angle_gamma   90.00
#
_symmetry.space_group_name_H-M   'P 1'
#
loop_
_entity.id
_entity.type
_entity.pdbx_description
1 polymer ?
#
loop_
_entity_poly.entity_id
_entity_poly.type
_entity_poly.pdbx_seq_one_letter_code
_entity_poly.pdbx_strand_id
1 'polypeptide(L)'
;MSNALVLKAASLIRAGDIAGAEFALVSLAEAEGDFALVAVLEQMPPKDLLAVIREFDSSHESVVNLVVTPEQFARALVMERLYGDHTHTHLRGMINAVLFREGSDTDEFLDAIGDIDGGCEALIDYLRDHDEMIVHFANYGTFNHLHTRKAVVEDEDAEGLAQDVHAEEDDVIDKSEASDRDWKEVTWLLRNHHPDMFEQILPQIKTHLKKRLQAEAELERMELDPTAVPVRRDAPVVSKPVAGPDEESAL
;
A
#
# COMPACT_ATOMS: atom_id res chain seq x y z
N MET A 1 -27.72 24.66 8.93
CA MET A 1 -27.58 24.73 7.46
C MET A 1 -26.71 23.59 6.94
N SER A 2 -25.63 23.24 7.65
CA SER A 2 -24.79 22.04 7.45
C SER A 2 -25.52 20.78 6.96
N ASN A 3 -26.59 20.34 7.64
CA ASN A 3 -27.31 19.11 7.28
C ASN A 3 -27.95 19.16 5.87
N ALA A 4 -28.42 20.34 5.43
CA ALA A 4 -29.00 20.50 4.09
C ALA A 4 -27.94 20.44 2.97
N LEU A 5 -26.73 20.94 3.24
CA LEU A 5 -25.60 20.85 2.30
C LEU A 5 -25.08 19.41 2.19
N VAL A 6 -24.96 18.69 3.31
CA VAL A 6 -24.61 17.26 3.31
C VAL A 6 -25.59 16.47 2.43
N LEU A 7 -26.90 16.70 2.59
CA LEU A 7 -27.92 16.04 1.78
C LEU A 7 -27.83 16.42 0.29
N LYS A 8 -27.50 17.69 -0.02
CA LYS A 8 -27.30 18.15 -1.40
C LYS A 8 -26.08 17.50 -2.03
N ALA A 9 -24.93 17.52 -1.35
CA ALA A 9 -23.70 16.88 -1.82
C ALA A 9 -23.92 15.37 -2.04
N ALA A 10 -24.52 14.67 -1.07
CA ALA A 10 -24.85 13.25 -1.20
C ALA A 10 -25.83 12.97 -2.37
N SER A 11 -26.77 13.87 -2.63
CA SER A 11 -27.67 13.76 -3.79
C SER A 11 -26.93 13.93 -5.12
N LEU A 12 -25.99 14.87 -5.20
CA LEU A 12 -25.19 15.13 -6.39
C LEU A 12 -24.23 13.96 -6.68
N ILE A 13 -23.56 13.45 -5.65
CA ILE A 13 -22.69 12.27 -5.74
C ILE A 13 -23.49 11.06 -6.23
N ARG A 14 -24.70 10.84 -5.69
CA ARG A 14 -25.57 9.73 -6.14
C ARG A 14 -26.03 9.90 -7.59
N ALA A 15 -26.15 11.13 -8.07
CA ALA A 15 -26.46 11.42 -9.46
C ALA A 15 -25.23 11.32 -10.40
N GLY A 16 -24.03 11.09 -9.85
CA GLY A 16 -22.77 11.04 -10.59
C GLY A 16 -22.16 12.43 -10.86
N ASP A 17 -22.72 13.49 -10.29
CA ASP A 17 -22.23 14.87 -10.43
C ASP A 17 -21.25 15.21 -9.30
N ILE A 18 -20.04 14.65 -9.39
CA ILE A 18 -18.97 14.86 -8.38
C ILE A 18 -18.49 16.31 -8.40
N ALA A 19 -18.32 16.90 -9.59
CA ALA A 19 -17.92 18.30 -9.74
C ALA A 19 -18.96 19.26 -9.14
N GLY A 20 -20.26 19.01 -9.32
CA GLY A 20 -21.31 19.79 -8.68
C GLY A 20 -21.33 19.64 -7.16
N ALA A 21 -21.03 18.45 -6.64
CA ALA A 21 -20.92 18.21 -5.21
C ALA A 21 -19.74 18.97 -4.61
N GLU A 22 -18.57 18.91 -5.26
CA GLU A 22 -17.37 19.65 -4.86
C GLU A 22 -17.61 21.16 -4.90
N PHE A 23 -18.19 21.68 -5.98
CA PHE A 23 -18.51 23.10 -6.10
C PHE A 23 -19.41 23.59 -4.96
N ALA A 24 -20.37 22.77 -4.51
CA ALA A 24 -21.23 23.11 -3.38
C ALA A 24 -20.47 23.15 -2.05
N LEU A 25 -19.45 22.31 -1.87
CA LEU A 25 -18.57 22.29 -0.69
C LEU A 25 -17.59 23.47 -0.71
N VAL A 26 -17.00 23.80 -1.86
CA VAL A 26 -16.15 24.98 -2.03
C VAL A 26 -16.93 26.26 -1.76
N SER A 27 -18.14 26.38 -2.31
CA SER A 27 -19.02 27.53 -2.07
C SER A 27 -19.32 27.73 -0.57
N LEU A 28 -19.37 26.65 0.21
CA LEU A 28 -19.53 26.73 1.66
C LEU A 28 -18.26 27.28 2.33
N ALA A 29 -17.07 26.81 1.95
CA ALA A 29 -15.82 27.33 2.48
C ALA A 29 -15.65 28.83 2.17
N GLU A 30 -15.99 29.25 0.94
CA GLU A 30 -15.95 30.67 0.56
C GLU A 30 -16.93 31.54 1.35
N ALA A 31 -18.11 31.02 1.69
CA ALA A 31 -19.17 31.78 2.38
C ALA A 31 -19.06 31.76 3.91
N GLU A 32 -18.70 30.61 4.50
CA GLU A 32 -18.74 30.35 5.94
C GLU A 32 -17.36 30.00 6.54
N GLY A 33 -16.33 29.81 5.71
CA GLY A 33 -14.96 29.50 6.10
C GLY A 33 -14.65 28.00 6.22
N ASP A 34 -13.36 27.68 6.35
CA ASP A 34 -12.86 26.30 6.36
C ASP A 34 -13.41 25.46 7.52
N PHE A 35 -13.59 26.07 8.70
CA PHE A 35 -14.18 25.38 9.86
C PHE A 35 -15.60 24.88 9.60
N ALA A 36 -16.39 25.63 8.80
CA ALA A 36 -17.73 25.21 8.43
C ALA A 36 -17.69 24.04 7.45
N LEU A 37 -16.72 24.05 6.52
CA LEU A 37 -16.48 22.94 5.62
C LEU A 37 -16.07 21.67 6.39
N VAL A 38 -15.10 21.76 7.30
CA VAL A 38 -14.66 20.62 8.15
C VAL A 38 -15.85 20.01 8.92
N ALA A 39 -16.69 20.85 9.53
CA ALA A 39 -17.86 20.39 10.27
C ALA A 39 -18.93 19.71 9.37
N VAL A 40 -19.00 20.08 8.09
CA VAL A 40 -19.85 19.41 7.09
C VAL A 40 -19.23 18.09 6.65
N LEU A 41 -17.92 18.04 6.37
CA LEU A 41 -17.21 16.81 6.01
C LEU A 41 -17.32 15.75 7.12
N GLU A 42 -17.35 16.16 8.40
CA GLU A 42 -17.50 15.24 9.53
C GLU A 42 -18.86 14.52 9.54
N GLN A 43 -19.90 15.16 9.00
CA GLN A 43 -21.24 14.58 8.88
C GLN A 43 -21.41 13.76 7.59
N MET A 44 -20.47 13.82 6.65
CA MET A 44 -20.56 13.08 5.40
C MET A 44 -20.23 11.60 5.62
N PRO A 45 -20.97 10.67 4.97
CA PRO A 45 -20.57 9.28 4.92
C PRO A 45 -19.17 9.13 4.30
N PRO A 46 -18.29 8.25 4.84
CA PRO A 46 -16.94 8.05 4.29
C PRO A 46 -16.93 7.71 2.79
N LYS A 47 -17.96 7.00 2.31
CA LYS A 47 -18.14 6.68 0.88
C LYS A 47 -18.34 7.93 0.02
N ASP A 48 -19.09 8.91 0.52
CA ASP A 48 -19.39 10.13 -0.22
C ASP A 48 -18.19 11.07 -0.19
N LEU A 49 -17.49 11.17 0.95
CA LEU A 49 -16.20 11.86 1.01
C LEU A 49 -15.18 11.24 0.04
N LEU A 50 -15.06 9.91 0.06
CA LEU A 50 -14.19 9.17 -0.85
C LEU A 50 -14.47 9.51 -2.32
N ALA A 51 -15.74 9.55 -2.72
CA ALA A 51 -16.12 9.87 -4.10
C ALA A 51 -15.62 11.24 -4.55
N VAL A 52 -15.54 12.22 -3.64
CA VAL A 52 -14.96 13.54 -3.93
C VAL A 52 -13.44 13.43 -4.00
N ILE A 53 -12.76 13.00 -2.92
CA ILE A 53 -11.29 12.99 -2.86
C ILE A 53 -10.63 12.07 -3.92
N ARG A 54 -11.36 11.08 -4.44
CA ARG A 54 -10.89 10.17 -5.49
C ARG A 54 -10.82 10.83 -6.88
N GLU A 55 -11.72 11.77 -7.16
CA GLU A 55 -11.80 12.47 -8.45
C GLU A 55 -10.77 13.60 -8.54
N PHE A 56 -10.41 14.17 -7.38
CA PHE A 56 -9.49 15.29 -7.26
C PHE A 56 -8.15 14.80 -6.72
N ASP A 57 -7.17 14.55 -7.60
CA ASP A 57 -5.81 14.14 -7.24
C ASP A 57 -4.82 15.33 -7.30
N SER A 58 -3.51 15.06 -7.29
CA SER A 58 -2.47 16.10 -7.37
C SER A 58 -2.49 16.91 -8.68
N SER A 59 -3.21 16.45 -9.72
CA SER A 59 -3.43 17.19 -10.96
C SER A 59 -4.68 18.06 -10.93
N HIS A 60 -5.62 17.77 -10.03
CA HIS A 60 -6.87 18.49 -9.84
C HIS A 60 -7.07 18.77 -8.35
N GLU A 61 -6.38 19.79 -7.83
CA GLU A 61 -6.49 20.18 -6.42
C GLU A 61 -7.92 20.62 -6.08
N SER A 62 -8.49 20.04 -5.02
CA SER A 62 -9.75 20.48 -4.42
C SER A 62 -9.51 21.03 -3.02
N VAL A 63 -10.28 22.06 -2.65
CA VAL A 63 -10.31 22.59 -1.27
C VAL A 63 -10.66 21.50 -0.26
N VAL A 64 -11.43 20.49 -0.68
CA VAL A 64 -11.76 19.33 0.17
C VAL A 64 -10.49 18.57 0.59
N ASN A 65 -9.54 18.39 -0.32
CA ASN A 65 -8.26 17.74 -0.01
C ASN A 65 -7.38 18.59 0.91
N LEU A 66 -7.61 19.89 1.01
CA LEU A 66 -6.84 20.79 1.88
C LEU A 66 -7.34 20.79 3.33
N VAL A 67 -8.63 20.50 3.53
CA VAL A 67 -9.26 20.59 4.86
C VAL A 67 -9.66 19.25 5.45
N VAL A 68 -9.57 18.16 4.68
CA VAL A 68 -9.85 16.81 5.22
C VAL A 68 -8.95 16.52 6.43
N THR A 69 -9.54 15.99 7.50
CA THR A 69 -8.80 15.61 8.71
C THR A 69 -8.17 14.21 8.54
N PRO A 70 -7.12 13.89 9.31
CA PRO A 70 -6.50 12.56 9.33
C PRO A 70 -7.51 11.40 9.46
N GLU A 71 -8.43 11.48 10.42
CA GLU A 71 -9.40 10.41 10.69
C GLU A 71 -10.47 10.32 9.61
N GLN A 72 -10.88 11.45 9.03
CA GLN A 72 -11.79 11.48 7.89
C GLN A 72 -11.16 10.79 6.68
N PHE A 73 -9.90 11.10 6.41
CA PHE A 73 -9.13 10.51 5.33
C PHE A 73 -8.94 9.01 5.53
N ALA A 74 -8.50 8.58 6.72
CA ALA A 74 -8.31 7.16 7.04
C ALA A 74 -9.59 6.32 6.82
N ARG A 75 -10.76 6.83 7.24
CA ARG A 75 -12.06 6.18 6.99
C ARG A 75 -12.40 6.09 5.50
N ALA A 76 -12.11 7.14 4.73
CA ALA A 76 -12.34 7.13 3.28
C ALA A 76 -11.37 6.16 2.57
N LEU A 77 -10.12 6.08 3.04
CA LEU A 77 -9.08 5.23 2.47
C LEU A 77 -9.41 3.74 2.54
N VAL A 78 -9.93 3.28 3.69
CA VAL A 78 -10.38 1.89 3.84
C VAL A 78 -11.50 1.53 2.86
N MET A 79 -12.37 2.50 2.55
CA MET A 79 -13.46 2.30 1.59
C MET A 79 -12.96 2.17 0.14
N GLU A 80 -11.84 2.81 -0.22
CA GLU A 80 -11.28 2.74 -1.58
C GLU A 80 -10.93 1.31 -1.98
N ARG A 81 -10.43 0.53 -1.02
CA ARG A 81 -10.12 -0.89 -1.22
C ARG A 81 -11.34 -1.72 -1.66
N LEU A 82 -12.55 -1.30 -1.31
CA LEU A 82 -13.79 -1.99 -1.69
C LEU A 82 -14.15 -1.78 -3.17
N TYR A 83 -13.58 -0.78 -3.84
CA TYR A 83 -13.81 -0.54 -5.27
C TYR A 83 -12.97 -1.46 -6.17
N GLY A 84 -11.96 -2.13 -5.61
CA GLY A 84 -11.22 -3.20 -6.30
C GLY A 84 -10.39 -2.75 -7.49
N ASP A 85 -9.90 -1.50 -7.49
CA ASP A 85 -8.91 -1.05 -8.47
C ASP A 85 -7.63 -1.89 -8.33
N HIS A 86 -7.30 -2.67 -9.35
CA HIS A 86 -6.12 -3.54 -9.32
C HIS A 86 -4.82 -2.79 -9.61
N THR A 87 -4.88 -1.62 -10.24
CA THR A 87 -3.70 -0.81 -10.53
C THR A 87 -3.36 0.15 -9.39
N HIS A 88 -4.25 0.27 -8.39
CA HIS A 88 -4.10 1.14 -7.22
C HIS A 88 -3.75 2.60 -7.58
N THR A 89 -4.13 3.04 -8.79
CA THR A 89 -3.68 4.32 -9.34
C THR A 89 -4.42 5.47 -8.66
N HIS A 90 -5.73 5.33 -8.48
CA HIS A 90 -6.52 6.29 -7.73
C HIS A 90 -6.12 6.34 -6.26
N LEU A 91 -5.86 5.16 -5.66
CA LEU A 91 -5.39 5.05 -4.28
C LEU A 91 -4.09 5.84 -4.06
N ARG A 92 -3.10 5.65 -4.94
CA ARG A 92 -1.83 6.39 -4.89
C ARG A 92 -1.99 7.88 -5.10
N GLY A 93 -2.71 8.28 -6.16
CA GLY A 93 -2.96 9.70 -6.44
C GLY A 93 -3.62 10.42 -5.27
N MET A 94 -4.62 9.78 -4.67
CA MET A 94 -5.35 10.28 -3.51
C MET A 94 -4.48 10.36 -2.24
N ILE A 95 -3.74 9.29 -1.89
CA ILE A 95 -2.80 9.32 -0.76
C ILE A 95 -1.79 10.45 -0.94
N ASN A 96 -1.14 10.53 -2.10
CA ASN A 96 -0.10 11.53 -2.33
C ASN A 96 -0.65 12.97 -2.29
N ALA A 97 -1.84 13.19 -2.85
CA ALA A 97 -2.50 14.49 -2.84
C ALA A 97 -2.86 14.97 -1.43
N VAL A 98 -3.18 14.06 -0.50
CA VAL A 98 -3.58 14.41 0.87
C VAL A 98 -2.38 14.43 1.82
N LEU A 99 -1.49 13.44 1.79
CA LEU A 99 -0.36 13.33 2.72
C LEU A 99 0.71 14.41 2.50
N PHE A 100 0.94 14.79 1.24
CA PHE A 100 2.00 15.71 0.84
C PHE A 100 1.49 17.09 0.39
N ARG A 101 0.25 17.44 0.77
CA ARG A 101 -0.30 18.79 0.57
C ARG A 101 0.50 19.83 1.35
N GLU A 102 0.40 21.09 0.96
CA GLU A 102 1.08 22.16 1.68
C GLU A 102 0.52 22.30 3.11
N GLY A 103 1.41 22.24 4.10
CA GLY A 103 1.04 22.38 5.51
C GLY A 103 0.39 21.15 6.14
N SER A 104 0.38 19.97 5.49
CA SER A 104 0.01 18.73 6.17
C SER A 104 1.08 18.26 7.15
N ASP A 105 0.62 17.64 8.22
CA ASP A 105 1.44 16.80 9.09
C ASP A 105 1.31 15.34 8.61
N THR A 106 2.27 14.89 7.79
CA THR A 106 2.22 13.53 7.22
C THR A 106 2.20 12.45 8.31
N ASP A 107 2.84 12.69 9.46
CA ASP A 107 2.89 11.72 10.56
C ASP A 107 1.50 11.56 11.18
N GLU A 108 0.76 12.65 11.39
CA GLU A 108 -0.61 12.62 11.92
C GLU A 108 -1.57 11.81 11.02
N PHE A 109 -1.41 11.93 9.69
CA PHE A 109 -2.18 11.14 8.74
C PHE A 109 -1.81 9.65 8.77
N LEU A 110 -0.53 9.32 8.89
CA LEU A 110 -0.08 7.93 8.98
C LEU A 110 -0.56 7.27 10.28
N ASP A 111 -0.51 7.97 11.41
CA ASP A 111 -1.05 7.48 12.68
C ASP A 111 -2.56 7.19 12.57
N ALA A 112 -3.34 8.11 12.01
CA ALA A 112 -4.78 7.91 11.82
C ALA A 112 -5.10 6.74 10.87
N ILE A 113 -4.25 6.48 9.87
CA ILE A 113 -4.37 5.31 8.99
C ILE A 113 -4.00 4.02 9.72
N GLY A 114 -2.98 4.05 10.59
CA GLY A 114 -2.59 2.89 11.41
C GLY A 114 -3.64 2.50 12.45
N ASP A 115 -4.35 3.48 13.00
CA ASP A 115 -5.35 3.28 14.05
C ASP A 115 -6.67 2.66 13.58
N ILE A 116 -6.96 2.71 12.27
CA ILE A 116 -8.20 2.16 11.70
C ILE A 116 -8.02 0.75 11.13
N ASP A 117 -8.98 -0.13 11.43
CA ASP A 117 -9.06 -1.46 10.82
C ASP A 117 -9.08 -1.37 9.29
N GLY A 118 -8.12 -2.02 8.63
CA GLY A 118 -8.00 -2.01 7.17
C GLY A 118 -7.06 -0.95 6.60
N GLY A 119 -6.57 -0.01 7.43
CA GLY A 119 -5.71 1.09 6.98
C GLY A 119 -4.28 0.63 6.62
N CYS A 120 -3.67 -0.22 7.43
CA CYS A 120 -2.38 -0.86 7.11
C CYS A 120 -2.44 -1.66 5.81
N GLU A 121 -3.55 -2.36 5.55
CA GLU A 121 -3.75 -3.05 4.29
C GLU A 121 -3.93 -2.09 3.10
N ALA A 122 -4.49 -0.89 3.32
CA ALA A 122 -4.52 0.16 2.29
C ALA A 122 -3.10 0.66 1.96
N LEU A 123 -2.23 0.79 2.97
CA LEU A 123 -0.82 1.15 2.76
C LEU A 123 -0.06 0.05 2.02
N ILE A 124 -0.38 -1.23 2.28
CA ILE A 124 0.19 -2.36 1.51
C ILE A 124 -0.25 -2.27 0.04
N ASP A 125 -1.51 -1.97 -0.22
CA ASP A 125 -2.03 -1.78 -1.57
C ASP A 125 -1.37 -0.56 -2.27
N TYR A 126 -1.16 0.54 -1.54
CA TYR A 126 -0.44 1.72 -2.02
C TYR A 126 1.00 1.41 -2.45
N LEU A 127 1.73 0.61 -1.66
CA LEU A 127 3.14 0.27 -1.86
C LEU A 127 3.39 -0.87 -2.88
N ARG A 128 2.33 -1.48 -3.41
CA ARG A 128 2.39 -2.77 -4.11
C ARG A 128 3.32 -2.84 -5.33
N ASP A 129 3.51 -1.73 -6.04
CA ASP A 129 4.37 -1.70 -7.22
C ASP A 129 5.88 -1.66 -6.87
N HIS A 130 6.21 -1.46 -5.59
CA HIS A 130 7.56 -1.22 -5.10
C HIS A 130 8.05 -2.27 -4.10
N ASP A 131 7.37 -3.44 -4.02
CA ASP A 131 7.66 -4.52 -3.07
C ASP A 131 9.16 -4.86 -2.96
N GLU A 132 9.86 -4.98 -4.09
CA GLU A 132 11.29 -5.33 -4.13
C GLU A 132 12.18 -4.25 -3.53
N MET A 133 11.94 -2.99 -3.88
CA MET A 133 12.70 -1.84 -3.36
C MET A 133 12.46 -1.66 -1.86
N ILE A 134 11.24 -1.89 -1.39
CA ILE A 134 10.88 -1.77 0.03
C ILE A 134 11.56 -2.88 0.85
N VAL A 135 11.54 -4.12 0.37
CA VAL A 135 12.23 -5.23 1.04
C VAL A 135 13.74 -5.01 1.04
N HIS A 136 14.31 -4.49 -0.05
CA HIS A 136 15.72 -4.10 -0.12
C HIS A 136 16.04 -3.02 0.92
N PHE A 137 15.27 -1.95 0.98
CA PHE A 137 15.42 -0.88 1.98
C PHE A 137 15.34 -1.41 3.42
N ALA A 138 14.38 -2.29 3.70
CA ALA A 138 14.23 -2.91 5.02
C ALA A 138 15.47 -3.70 5.45
N ASN A 139 16.18 -4.34 4.51
CA ASN A 139 17.37 -5.13 4.80
C ASN A 139 18.66 -4.30 4.85
N TYR A 140 18.79 -3.27 4.00
CA TYR A 140 20.06 -2.58 3.75
C TYR A 140 20.09 -1.10 4.12
N GLY A 141 18.97 -0.49 4.52
CA GLY A 141 18.96 0.95 4.85
C GLY A 141 18.93 1.91 3.66
N THR A 142 19.02 1.39 2.43
CA THR A 142 19.10 2.19 1.20
C THR A 142 18.12 1.68 0.13
N PHE A 143 17.64 2.56 -0.75
CA PHE A 143 16.87 2.19 -1.95
C PHE A 143 17.77 1.85 -3.15
N ASN A 144 19.09 1.99 -3.02
CA ASN A 144 20.02 1.81 -4.14
C ASN A 144 20.47 0.33 -4.28
N HIS A 145 19.95 -0.36 -5.29
CA HIS A 145 20.30 -1.75 -5.62
C HIS A 145 21.74 -1.97 -6.12
N LEU A 146 22.53 -0.92 -6.35
CA LEU A 146 23.95 -1.09 -6.68
C LEU A 146 24.78 -1.47 -5.44
N HIS A 147 24.29 -1.16 -4.23
CA HIS A 147 24.98 -1.51 -2.98
C HIS A 147 24.94 -3.00 -2.69
N THR A 148 23.94 -3.75 -3.19
CA THR A 148 23.90 -5.22 -3.10
C THR A 148 24.98 -5.90 -3.94
N ARG A 149 25.49 -5.29 -5.02
CA ARG A 149 26.52 -5.89 -5.88
C ARG A 149 27.92 -5.84 -5.27
N LYS A 150 28.22 -4.84 -4.43
CA LYS A 150 29.53 -4.74 -3.78
C LYS A 150 29.76 -5.81 -2.71
N ALA A 151 28.71 -6.42 -2.17
CA ALA A 151 28.82 -7.46 -1.15
C ALA A 151 29.05 -8.89 -1.73
N VAL A 152 28.86 -9.10 -3.04
CA VAL A 152 28.90 -10.45 -3.66
C VAL A 152 30.17 -10.71 -4.46
N VAL A 153 31.07 -9.72 -4.58
CA VAL A 153 32.41 -9.94 -5.18
C VAL A 153 33.42 -10.27 -4.06
N GLU A 154 33.19 -11.37 -3.36
CA GLU A 154 34.24 -12.08 -2.65
C GLU A 154 34.75 -13.17 -3.59
N ASP A 155 35.65 -12.79 -4.51
CA ASP A 155 36.46 -13.75 -5.25
C ASP A 155 37.26 -14.59 -4.23
N GLU A 156 37.14 -15.92 -4.33
CA GLU A 156 37.74 -16.92 -3.42
C GLU A 156 39.29 -16.94 -3.44
N ASP A 157 39.95 -16.05 -4.19
CA ASP A 157 41.41 -16.02 -4.39
C ASP A 157 42.12 -14.78 -3.80
N ALA A 158 41.42 -13.91 -3.05
CA ALA A 158 42.03 -12.72 -2.45
C ALA A 158 42.66 -13.02 -1.06
N GLU A 159 43.75 -13.80 -1.03
CA GLU A 159 44.63 -13.84 0.13
C GLU A 159 45.27 -12.46 0.36
N GLY A 160 44.74 -11.73 1.33
CA GLY A 160 45.35 -10.52 1.83
C GLY A 160 44.56 -9.27 1.48
N LEU A 161 43.45 -9.09 2.18
CA LEU A 161 43.07 -7.89 2.94
C LEU A 161 41.69 -8.23 3.50
N ALA A 162 41.65 -8.74 4.74
CA ALA A 162 40.44 -8.68 5.54
C ALA A 162 40.18 -7.19 5.82
N GLN A 163 39.66 -6.49 4.81
CA GLN A 163 38.99 -5.23 4.99
C GLN A 163 37.68 -5.62 5.65
N ASP A 164 37.55 -5.35 6.94
CA ASP A 164 36.28 -5.46 7.64
C ASP A 164 35.21 -4.79 6.78
N VAL A 165 34.40 -5.59 6.07
CA VAL A 165 33.15 -5.11 5.47
C VAL A 165 32.19 -4.97 6.64
N HIS A 166 32.48 -3.99 7.50
CA HIS A 166 31.43 -3.31 8.21
C HIS A 166 30.45 -2.90 7.12
N ALA A 167 29.22 -3.43 7.16
CA ALA A 167 28.09 -2.71 6.61
C ALA A 167 28.18 -1.35 7.30
N GLU A 168 28.74 -0.36 6.61
CA GLU A 168 29.00 0.93 7.22
C GLU A 168 27.64 1.43 7.72
N GLU A 169 27.55 1.69 9.02
CA GLU A 169 26.34 2.20 9.68
C GLU A 169 25.90 3.56 9.09
N ASP A 170 26.66 4.11 8.15
CA ASP A 170 26.50 5.36 7.42
C ASP A 170 25.66 5.27 6.12
N ASP A 171 25.20 4.08 5.68
CA ASP A 171 24.37 3.93 4.47
C ASP A 171 22.85 4.10 4.73
N VAL A 172 22.47 4.51 5.94
CA VAL A 172 21.08 4.87 6.28
C VAL A 172 20.75 6.20 5.61
N ILE A 173 19.88 6.15 4.60
CA ILE A 173 19.44 7.36 3.89
C ILE A 173 18.72 8.33 4.85
N ASP A 174 19.04 9.61 4.74
CA ASP A 174 18.34 10.68 5.45
C ASP A 174 16.98 10.98 4.79
N LYS A 175 16.05 11.60 5.54
CA LYS A 175 14.72 11.99 5.03
C LYS A 175 14.82 12.81 3.75
N SER A 176 15.83 13.68 3.65
CA SER A 176 16.06 14.53 2.48
C SER A 176 16.36 13.74 1.19
N GLU A 177 16.95 12.56 1.30
CA GLU A 177 17.23 11.67 0.17
C GLU A 177 16.00 10.81 -0.20
N ALA A 178 15.16 10.49 0.78
CA ALA A 178 13.93 9.72 0.60
C ALA A 178 12.72 10.57 0.18
N SER A 179 12.79 11.91 0.26
CA SER A 179 11.65 12.81 0.02
C SER A 179 11.29 12.94 -1.47
N ASP A 180 10.58 11.95 -1.99
CA ASP A 180 10.00 11.95 -3.33
C ASP A 180 8.52 12.37 -3.37
N ARG A 181 7.93 12.71 -2.21
CA ARG A 181 6.48 12.94 -2.05
C ARG A 181 5.64 11.78 -2.59
N ASP A 182 6.16 10.58 -2.45
CA ASP A 182 5.54 9.35 -2.92
C ASP A 182 6.02 8.18 -2.03
N TRP A 183 6.00 6.98 -2.58
CA TRP A 183 6.25 5.73 -1.87
C TRP A 183 7.59 5.67 -1.13
N LYS A 184 8.69 6.33 -1.57
CA LYS A 184 9.96 6.28 -0.81
C LYS A 184 9.84 7.05 0.48
N GLU A 185 9.26 8.24 0.42
CA GLU A 185 9.06 9.07 1.60
C GLU A 185 8.13 8.37 2.59
N VAL A 186 7.01 7.81 2.11
CA VAL A 186 6.09 7.02 2.96
C VAL A 186 6.81 5.80 3.56
N THR A 187 7.59 5.06 2.78
CA THR A 187 8.33 3.89 3.28
C THR A 187 9.35 4.28 4.34
N TRP A 188 10.05 5.41 4.15
CA TRP A 188 11.00 5.95 5.11
C TRP A 188 10.30 6.38 6.40
N LEU A 189 9.16 7.09 6.31
CA LEU A 189 8.37 7.50 7.48
C LEU A 189 7.84 6.30 8.25
N LEU A 190 7.31 5.29 7.57
CA LEU A 190 6.85 4.06 8.21
C LEU A 190 7.97 3.40 9.01
N ARG A 191 9.18 3.28 8.45
CA ARG A 191 10.29 2.65 9.18
C ARG A 191 10.78 3.46 10.37
N ASN A 192 10.89 4.79 10.23
CA ASN A 192 11.57 5.63 11.21
C ASN A 192 10.62 6.25 12.25
N HIS A 193 9.42 6.64 11.83
CA HIS A 193 8.45 7.33 12.67
C HIS A 193 7.32 6.39 13.14
N HIS A 194 6.91 5.43 12.32
CA HIS A 194 5.81 4.49 12.65
C HIS A 194 6.24 3.01 12.61
N PRO A 195 7.26 2.60 13.39
CA PRO A 195 7.87 1.28 13.29
C PRO A 195 6.89 0.12 13.51
N ASP A 196 5.89 0.29 14.38
CA ASP A 196 4.86 -0.72 14.64
C ASP A 196 4.05 -1.04 13.37
N MET A 197 3.67 0.00 12.61
CA MET A 197 2.99 -0.17 11.31
C MET A 197 3.91 -0.85 10.31
N PHE A 198 5.19 -0.44 10.26
CA PHE A 198 6.17 -1.03 9.34
C PHE A 198 6.37 -2.53 9.60
N GLU A 199 6.46 -2.94 10.87
CA GLU A 199 6.56 -4.34 11.27
C GLU A 199 5.31 -5.14 10.89
N GLN A 200 4.12 -4.53 10.93
CA GLN A 200 2.88 -5.16 10.52
C GLN A 200 2.77 -5.37 9.00
N ILE A 201 3.17 -4.37 8.19
CA ILE A 201 2.99 -4.41 6.73
C ILE A 201 4.09 -5.20 6.01
N LEU A 202 5.33 -5.16 6.50
CA LEU A 202 6.49 -5.73 5.82
C LEU A 202 6.37 -7.25 5.54
N PRO A 203 5.82 -8.09 6.44
CA PRO A 203 5.58 -9.51 6.15
C PRO A 203 4.63 -9.74 4.96
N GLN A 204 3.62 -8.87 4.78
CA GLN A 204 2.69 -8.97 3.66
C GLN A 204 3.37 -8.60 2.34
N ILE A 205 4.15 -7.53 2.34
CA ILE A 205 4.98 -7.09 1.20
C ILE A 205 5.96 -8.22 0.79
N LYS A 206 6.69 -8.81 1.75
CA LYS A 206 7.58 -9.96 1.50
C LYS A 206 6.84 -11.15 0.89
N THR A 207 5.60 -11.40 1.32
CA THR A 207 4.76 -12.47 0.80
C THR A 207 4.33 -12.19 -0.64
N HIS A 208 3.96 -10.94 -0.97
CA HIS A 208 3.62 -10.52 -2.33
C HIS A 208 4.81 -10.67 -3.28
N LEU A 209 5.99 -10.14 -2.88
CA LEU A 209 7.23 -10.28 -3.64
C LEU A 209 7.56 -11.74 -3.94
N LYS A 210 7.50 -12.60 -2.91
CA LYS A 210 7.78 -14.04 -3.07
C LYS A 210 6.82 -14.71 -4.04
N LYS A 211 5.53 -14.37 -4.01
CA LYS A 211 4.54 -14.90 -4.96
C LYS A 211 4.83 -14.42 -6.38
N ARG A 212 5.19 -13.16 -6.57
CA ARG A 212 5.55 -12.59 -7.88
C ARG A 212 6.77 -13.30 -8.48
N LEU A 213 7.87 -13.42 -7.71
CA LEU A 213 9.08 -14.12 -8.13
C LEU A 213 8.83 -15.61 -8.45
N GLN A 214 7.95 -16.27 -7.69
CA GLN A 214 7.56 -17.66 -7.98
C GLN A 214 6.79 -17.79 -9.29
N ALA A 215 5.86 -16.87 -9.56
CA ALA A 215 5.09 -16.85 -10.80
C ALA A 215 5.98 -16.55 -12.02
N GLU A 216 6.92 -15.60 -11.89
CA GLU A 216 7.92 -15.29 -12.93
C GLU A 216 8.81 -16.52 -13.21
N ALA A 217 9.33 -17.18 -12.18
CA ALA A 217 10.14 -18.39 -12.35
C ALA A 217 9.35 -19.57 -12.93
N GLU A 218 8.04 -19.68 -12.67
CA GLU A 218 7.17 -20.68 -13.28
C GLU A 218 6.94 -20.39 -14.77
N LEU A 219 6.71 -19.13 -15.14
CA LEU A 219 6.59 -18.69 -16.53
C LEU A 219 7.88 -18.94 -17.32
N GLU A 220 9.03 -18.56 -16.78
CA GLU A 220 10.33 -18.85 -17.42
C GLU A 220 10.55 -20.35 -17.64
N ARG A 221 10.16 -21.19 -16.68
CA ARG A 221 10.22 -22.66 -16.83
C ARG A 221 9.30 -23.16 -17.93
N MET A 222 8.09 -22.62 -18.04
CA MET A 222 7.13 -22.98 -19.10
C MET A 222 7.58 -22.51 -20.48
N GLU A 223 8.29 -21.37 -20.57
CA GLU A 223 8.88 -20.90 -21.82
C GLU A 223 10.08 -21.76 -22.27
N LEU A 224 10.89 -22.24 -21.32
CA LEU A 224 12.05 -23.09 -21.59
C LEU A 224 11.68 -24.55 -21.90
N ASP A 225 10.58 -25.06 -21.33
CA ASP A 225 10.04 -26.39 -21.61
C ASP A 225 8.50 -26.40 -21.67
N PRO A 226 7.89 -26.22 -22.86
CA PRO A 226 6.44 -26.21 -23.03
C PRO A 226 5.77 -27.58 -22.79
N THR A 227 6.54 -28.64 -22.50
CA THR A 227 6.03 -29.97 -22.12
C THR A 227 6.11 -30.27 -20.63
N ALA A 228 6.68 -29.35 -19.83
CA ALA A 228 6.79 -29.52 -18.39
C ALA A 228 5.40 -29.46 -17.71
N VAL A 229 4.98 -30.57 -17.11
CA VAL A 229 3.72 -30.68 -16.36
C VAL A 229 3.85 -29.86 -15.06
N PRO A 230 2.85 -29.03 -14.69
CA PRO A 230 2.89 -28.26 -13.45
C PRO A 230 2.98 -29.21 -12.26
N VAL A 231 4.00 -29.01 -11.41
CA VAL A 231 4.19 -29.78 -10.18
C VAL A 231 3.10 -29.34 -9.19
N ARG A 232 1.96 -30.03 -9.25
CA ARG A 232 0.96 -29.97 -8.17
C ARG A 232 1.64 -30.50 -6.91
N ARG A 233 1.76 -29.65 -5.88
CA ARG A 233 2.11 -30.13 -4.54
C ARG A 233 0.92 -30.91 -4.02
N ASP A 234 0.92 -32.22 -4.26
CA ASP A 234 -0.12 -33.11 -3.78
C ASP A 234 -0.20 -33.06 -2.24
N ALA A 235 -1.41 -32.81 -1.76
CA ALA A 235 -1.81 -32.95 -0.38
C ALA A 235 -1.55 -34.39 0.12
N PRO A 236 -1.34 -34.60 1.43
CA PRO A 236 -0.92 -35.91 1.93
C PRO A 236 -2.01 -36.95 1.68
N VAL A 237 -1.63 -38.03 0.98
CA VAL A 237 -2.46 -39.20 0.73
C VAL A 237 -2.80 -39.85 2.07
N VAL A 238 -4.06 -39.70 2.50
CA VAL A 238 -4.61 -40.51 3.59
C VAL A 238 -4.84 -41.92 3.05
N SER A 239 -3.91 -42.81 3.35
CA SER A 239 -4.00 -44.25 3.07
C SER A 239 -5.18 -44.87 3.82
N LYS A 240 -6.26 -45.23 3.11
CA LYS A 240 -7.26 -46.19 3.62
C LYS A 240 -6.68 -47.61 3.51
N PRO A 241 -6.88 -48.49 4.50
CA PRO A 241 -6.42 -49.86 4.43
C PRO A 241 -7.32 -50.67 3.48
N VAL A 242 -6.66 -51.44 2.60
CA VAL A 242 -7.28 -52.37 1.65
C VAL A 242 -7.84 -53.58 2.40
N ALA A 243 -9.14 -53.85 2.22
CA ALA A 243 -9.75 -55.12 2.56
C ALA A 243 -9.28 -56.18 1.54
N GLY A 244 -8.68 -57.26 2.02
CA GLY A 244 -8.25 -58.39 1.19
C GLY A 244 -9.43 -59.26 0.73
N PRO A 245 -9.36 -59.88 -0.46
CA PRO A 245 -10.43 -60.72 -0.99
C PRO A 245 -10.33 -62.17 -0.47
N ASP A 246 -11.50 -62.73 -0.16
CA ASP A 246 -11.77 -64.16 0.01
C ASP A 246 -11.42 -64.97 -1.24
N GLU A 247 -10.76 -66.13 -1.08
CA GLU A 247 -10.90 -67.41 -1.85
C GLU A 247 -10.07 -68.47 -1.08
N GLU A 248 -10.34 -69.77 -0.92
CA GLU A 248 -11.47 -70.68 -1.09
C GLU A 248 -11.01 -72.06 -0.50
N SER A 249 -11.93 -72.83 0.08
CA SER A 249 -11.97 -74.29 0.35
C SER A 249 -10.72 -75.20 0.30
N ALA A 250 -10.50 -76.02 1.35
CA ALA A 250 -10.82 -77.48 1.37
C ALA A 250 -9.97 -78.30 2.39
N LEU A 251 -10.64 -79.28 3.01
CA LEU A 251 -10.21 -80.41 3.86
C LEU A 251 -10.04 -80.16 5.37
#